data_AF-A0A952V328-F1
#
_entry.id   AF-A0A952V328-F1
#
_cell.length_a   1.000
_cell.length_b   1.000
_cell.length_c   1.000
_cell.angle_alpha   90.00
_cell.angle_beta   90.00
_cell.angle_gamma   90.00
#
_symmetry.space_group_name_H-M   'P 1'
#
loop_
_entity.id
_entity.type
_entity.pdbx_description
1 polymer ?
#
loop_
_entity_poly.entity_id
_entity_poly.type
_entity_poly.pdbx_seq_one_letter_code
_entity_poly.pdbx_strand_id
1 'polypeptide(L)'
;MAAAALFFVAADLVYTLDHYFVHHDRERYRRGHGRHHTRYVGQKNAPQLDEYELSTYTSAAALSIAGMMTVSLLTGNWGFAIGAVLKYVHSLVFHCYQHKWWSSEVTLKKQDLAPPKPTWGFASARYHAHHHGHPNDRVFTYAETWAGFDRILEWAHPWLVKYTVDGRARAGRDDHLALPS
;
A
#
# COMPACT_ATOMS: atom_id res chain seq x y z
N MET A 1 -19.26 -17.09 4.25
CA MET A 1 -17.90 -17.32 3.68
C MET A 1 -17.62 -16.46 2.45
N ALA A 2 -18.45 -16.47 1.40
CA ALA A 2 -18.20 -15.68 0.18
C ALA A 2 -18.04 -14.16 0.43
N ALA A 3 -18.88 -13.56 1.29
CA ALA A 3 -18.78 -12.13 1.63
C ALA A 3 -17.47 -11.75 2.34
N ALA A 4 -16.95 -12.63 3.21
CA ALA A 4 -15.68 -12.40 3.89
C ALA A 4 -14.50 -12.44 2.91
N ALA A 5 -14.49 -13.43 2.01
CA ALA A 5 -13.47 -13.53 0.96
C ALA A 5 -13.53 -12.35 -0.01
N LEU A 6 -14.74 -11.94 -0.43
CA LEU A 6 -14.92 -10.77 -1.29
C LEU A 6 -14.41 -9.49 -0.63
N PHE A 7 -14.77 -9.28 0.64
CA PHE A 7 -14.28 -8.14 1.40
C PHE A 7 -12.75 -8.13 1.46
N PHE A 8 -12.13 -9.28 1.72
CA PHE A 8 -10.69 -9.41 1.83
C PHE A 8 -9.97 -8.99 0.53
N VAL A 9 -10.44 -9.50 -0.61
CA VAL A 9 -9.91 -9.15 -1.95
C VAL A 9 -10.13 -7.68 -2.25
N ALA A 10 -11.33 -7.15 -1.99
CA ALA A 10 -11.66 -5.75 -2.23
C ALA A 10 -10.81 -4.81 -1.36
N ALA A 11 -10.61 -5.14 -0.09
CA ALA A 11 -9.78 -4.36 0.82
C ALA A 11 -8.30 -4.36 0.39
N ASP A 12 -7.77 -5.49 -0.09
CA ASP A 12 -6.39 -5.59 -0.59
C ASP A 12 -6.20 -4.77 -1.88
N LEU A 13 -7.20 -4.77 -2.77
CA LEU A 13 -7.22 -3.90 -3.96
C LEU A 13 -7.28 -2.41 -3.58
N VAL A 14 -8.18 -2.04 -2.67
CA VAL A 14 -8.32 -0.65 -2.20
C VAL A 14 -7.03 -0.16 -1.54
N TYR A 15 -6.40 -0.99 -0.71
CA TYR A 15 -5.09 -0.69 -0.15
C TYR A 15 -4.06 -0.42 -1.26
N THR A 16 -3.96 -1.32 -2.24
CA THR A 16 -2.96 -1.23 -3.32
C THR A 16 -3.15 0.04 -4.15
N LEU A 17 -4.40 0.38 -4.47
CA LEU A 17 -4.76 1.64 -5.16
C LEU A 17 -4.42 2.86 -4.31
N ASP A 18 -4.82 2.86 -3.04
CA ASP A 18 -4.56 3.98 -2.14
C ASP A 18 -3.05 4.23 -1.98
N HIS A 19 -2.29 3.16 -1.81
CA HIS A 19 -0.85 3.18 -1.71
C HIS A 19 -0.22 3.76 -2.99
N TYR A 20 -0.65 3.29 -4.16
CA TYR A 20 -0.25 3.86 -5.45
C TYR A 20 -0.54 5.37 -5.54
N PHE A 21 -1.75 5.81 -5.17
CA PHE A 21 -2.16 7.21 -5.24
C PHE A 21 -1.38 8.10 -4.26
N VAL A 22 -1.09 7.61 -3.06
CA VAL A 22 -0.26 8.32 -2.08
C VAL A 22 1.13 8.61 -2.67
N HIS A 23 1.73 7.67 -3.40
CA HIS A 23 3.04 7.87 -4.04
C HIS A 23 3.00 8.83 -5.25
N HIS A 24 1.81 9.12 -5.77
CA HIS A 24 1.58 10.07 -6.87
C HIS A 24 0.89 11.37 -6.42
N ASP A 25 0.93 11.63 -5.12
CA ASP A 25 0.49 12.87 -4.49
C ASP A 25 1.55 13.29 -3.45
N ARG A 26 2.41 14.22 -3.85
CA ARG A 26 3.53 14.69 -3.02
C ARG A 26 3.10 15.19 -1.64
N GLU A 27 1.94 15.84 -1.54
CA GLU A 27 1.47 16.40 -0.27
C GLU A 27 0.97 15.29 0.66
N ARG A 28 0.15 14.38 0.13
CA ARG A 28 -0.35 13.22 0.86
C ARG A 28 0.79 12.30 1.29
N TYR A 29 1.74 12.04 0.41
CA TYR A 29 2.98 11.32 0.72
C TYR A 29 3.69 11.95 1.90
N ARG A 30 3.99 13.26 1.84
CA ARG A 30 4.74 13.95 2.91
C ARG A 30 4.03 13.90 4.26
N ARG A 31 2.70 14.03 4.27
CA ARG A 31 1.90 14.09 5.51
C ARG A 31 1.74 12.72 6.19
N GLY A 32 1.56 11.65 5.43
CA GLY A 32 1.14 10.36 6.00
C GLY A 32 2.11 9.19 5.78
N HIS A 33 2.93 9.20 4.71
CA HIS A 33 3.61 7.99 4.25
C HIS A 33 5.13 8.13 4.07
N GLY A 34 5.62 9.35 3.85
CA GLY A 34 7.05 9.63 3.71
C GLY A 34 7.84 9.39 5.00
N ARG A 35 7.21 9.54 6.17
CA ARG A 35 7.81 9.18 7.47
C ARG A 35 8.11 7.68 7.52
N HIS A 36 7.15 6.85 7.11
CA HIS A 36 7.28 5.40 7.05
C HIS A 36 8.45 5.00 6.13
N HIS A 37 8.49 5.51 4.91
CA HIS A 37 9.61 5.27 3.99
C HIS A 37 10.96 5.72 4.54
N THR A 38 11.06 6.96 5.04
CA THR A 38 12.33 7.51 5.56
C THR A 38 12.88 6.66 6.70
N ARG A 39 12.00 6.15 7.56
CA ARG A 39 12.34 5.31 8.70
C ARG A 39 12.96 3.98 8.24
N TYR A 40 12.26 3.24 7.39
CA TYR A 40 12.73 1.93 6.93
C TYR A 40 13.92 2.03 5.96
N VAL A 41 14.03 3.12 5.19
CA VAL A 41 15.18 3.40 4.32
C VAL A 41 16.42 3.85 5.10
N GLY A 42 16.24 4.67 6.14
CA GLY A 42 17.31 5.52 6.70
C GLY A 42 17.84 5.13 8.08
N GLN A 43 17.09 4.35 8.87
CA GLN A 43 17.47 4.10 10.28
C GLN A 43 17.79 2.63 10.56
N LYS A 44 19.06 2.37 10.93
CA LYS A 44 19.58 1.05 11.30
C LYS A 44 18.94 0.47 12.58
N ASN A 45 18.19 1.23 13.36
CA ASN A 45 17.57 0.72 14.59
C ASN A 45 16.13 1.22 14.74
N ALA A 46 15.45 1.54 13.63
CA ALA A 46 14.07 1.95 13.74
C ALA A 46 13.24 0.79 14.33
N PRO A 47 12.38 1.03 15.33
CA PRO A 47 11.43 0.02 15.76
C PRO A 47 10.61 -0.46 14.55
N GLN A 48 10.29 -1.75 14.49
CA GLN A 48 9.64 -2.36 13.32
C GLN A 48 8.14 -2.04 13.20
N LEU A 49 7.58 -1.40 14.22
CA LEU A 49 6.27 -0.76 14.23
C LEU A 49 6.31 0.26 15.36
N ASP A 50 6.14 1.55 15.08
CA ASP A 50 5.97 2.54 16.15
C ASP A 50 4.49 2.76 16.52
N GLU A 51 4.28 3.46 17.63
CA GLU A 51 2.94 3.82 18.12
C GLU A 51 2.12 4.58 17.07
N TYR A 52 2.77 5.36 16.19
CA TYR A 52 2.10 6.10 15.14
C TYR A 52 1.61 5.18 14.02
N GLU A 53 2.44 4.25 13.56
CA GLU A 53 2.06 3.25 12.56
C GLU A 53 0.96 2.34 13.11
N LEU A 54 1.12 1.85 14.34
CA LEU A 54 0.09 1.04 15.00
C LEU A 54 -1.23 1.82 15.15
N SER A 55 -1.16 3.09 15.58
CA SER A 55 -2.35 3.95 15.68
C SER A 55 -3.02 4.13 14.32
N THR A 56 -2.24 4.37 13.26
CA THR A 56 -2.76 4.55 11.90
C THR A 56 -3.46 3.28 11.39
N TYR A 57 -2.83 2.11 11.55
CA TYR A 57 -3.44 0.82 11.20
C TYR A 57 -4.71 0.56 12.01
N THR A 58 -4.67 0.82 13.32
CA THR A 58 -5.81 0.57 14.21
C THR A 58 -6.98 1.50 13.91
N SER A 59 -6.74 2.77 13.61
CA SER A 59 -7.79 3.72 13.23
C SER A 59 -8.44 3.36 11.90
N ALA A 60 -7.64 2.99 10.89
CA ALA A 60 -8.18 2.51 9.61
C ALA A 60 -9.00 1.23 9.78
N ALA A 61 -8.53 0.31 10.61
CA ALA A 61 -9.25 -0.92 10.94
C ALA A 61 -10.55 -0.64 11.69
N ALA A 62 -10.56 0.27 12.66
CA ALA A 62 -11.75 0.62 13.42
C ALA A 62 -12.85 1.20 12.51
N LEU A 63 -12.49 2.10 11.59
CA LEU A 63 -13.43 2.65 10.60
C LEU A 63 -13.96 1.56 9.66
N SER A 64 -13.08 0.69 9.17
CA SER A 64 -13.44 -0.43 8.28
C SER A 64 -14.37 -1.42 8.97
N ILE A 65 -14.06 -1.82 10.20
CA ILE A 65 -14.89 -2.72 11.02
C ILE A 65 -16.24 -2.06 11.32
N ALA A 66 -16.27 -0.79 11.75
CA ALA A 66 -17.52 -0.09 12.02
C ALA A 66 -18.42 -0.03 10.77
N GLY A 67 -17.86 0.33 9.61
CA GLY A 67 -18.60 0.34 8.35
C GLY A 67 -19.12 -1.05 7.97
N MET A 68 -18.30 -2.09 8.09
CA MET A 68 -18.72 -3.47 7.76
C MET A 68 -19.66 -4.07 8.79
N MET A 69 -19.64 -3.62 10.04
CA MET A 69 -20.65 -3.94 11.05
C MET A 69 -22.00 -3.36 10.63
N THR A 70 -22.06 -2.10 10.19
CA THR A 70 -23.29 -1.50 9.65
C THR A 70 -23.81 -2.29 8.44
N VAL A 71 -22.95 -2.62 7.47
CA VAL A 71 -23.35 -3.44 6.31
C VAL A 71 -23.84 -4.83 6.74
N SER A 72 -23.18 -5.45 7.72
CA SER A 72 -23.60 -6.77 8.25
C SER A 72 -24.98 -6.70 8.89
N LEU A 73 -25.27 -5.66 9.66
CA LEU A 73 -26.58 -5.46 10.29
C LEU A 73 -27.68 -5.21 9.24
N LEU A 74 -27.40 -4.39 8.22
CA LEU A 74 -28.37 -4.07 7.16
C LEU A 74 -28.67 -5.26 6.24
N THR A 75 -27.69 -6.13 6.01
CA THR A 75 -27.81 -7.25 5.07
C THR A 75 -28.10 -8.60 5.76
N GLY A 76 -28.00 -8.67 7.09
CA GLY A 76 -28.02 -9.92 7.84
C GLY A 76 -26.78 -10.82 7.61
N ASN A 77 -25.76 -10.33 6.90
CA ASN A 77 -24.59 -11.12 6.53
C ASN A 77 -23.35 -10.73 7.33
N TRP A 78 -23.11 -11.44 8.42
CA TRP A 78 -21.94 -11.28 9.30
C TRP A 78 -20.59 -11.52 8.62
N GLY A 79 -20.57 -12.05 7.40
CA GLY A 79 -19.35 -12.24 6.63
C GLY A 79 -18.58 -10.94 6.38
N PHE A 80 -19.24 -9.79 6.28
CA PHE A 80 -18.57 -8.49 6.11
C PHE A 80 -17.79 -8.08 7.36
N ALA A 81 -18.42 -8.13 8.53
CA ALA A 81 -17.77 -7.82 9.80
C ALA A 81 -16.59 -8.78 10.09
N ILE A 82 -16.81 -10.08 9.91
CA ILE A 82 -15.76 -11.10 10.08
C ILE A 82 -14.62 -10.84 9.09
N GLY A 83 -14.94 -10.55 7.82
CA GLY A 83 -13.95 -10.19 6.79
C GLY A 83 -13.11 -8.98 7.18
N ALA A 84 -13.72 -7.92 7.73
CA ALA A 84 -13.02 -6.72 8.19
C ALA A 84 -12.03 -7.00 9.33
N VAL A 85 -12.45 -7.77 10.33
CA VAL A 85 -11.57 -8.17 11.45
C VAL A 85 -10.42 -9.04 10.94
N LEU A 86 -10.72 -10.05 10.12
CA LEU A 86 -9.68 -10.94 9.56
C LEU A 86 -8.70 -10.17 8.67
N LYS A 87 -9.17 -9.21 7.89
CA LYS A 87 -8.29 -8.37 7.06
C LYS A 87 -7.39 -7.49 7.92
N TYR A 88 -7.90 -6.89 9.00
CA TYR A 88 -7.06 -6.14 9.92
C TYR A 88 -5.94 -7.01 10.52
N VAL A 89 -6.30 -8.18 11.07
CA VAL A 89 -5.31 -9.11 11.64
C VAL A 89 -4.29 -9.51 10.58
N HIS A 90 -4.76 -9.85 9.38
CA HIS A 90 -3.89 -10.19 8.28
C HIS A 90 -2.92 -9.05 7.93
N SER A 91 -3.42 -7.84 7.66
CA SER A 91 -2.61 -6.68 7.30
C SER A 91 -1.54 -6.39 8.34
N LEU A 92 -1.90 -6.42 9.63
CA LEU A 92 -0.94 -6.21 10.71
C LEU A 92 0.14 -7.31 10.73
N VAL A 93 -0.25 -8.58 10.71
CA VAL A 93 0.68 -9.71 10.74
C VAL A 93 1.57 -9.73 9.49
N PHE A 94 1.00 -9.46 8.33
CA PHE A 94 1.71 -9.46 7.06
C PHE A 94 2.70 -8.31 6.97
N HIS A 95 2.33 -7.12 7.47
CA HIS A 95 3.23 -5.99 7.61
C HIS A 95 4.43 -6.34 8.52
N CYS A 96 4.18 -6.93 9.70
CA CYS A 96 5.24 -7.40 10.58
C CYS A 96 6.14 -8.44 9.91
N TYR A 97 5.57 -9.35 9.11
CA TYR A 97 6.33 -10.31 8.31
C TYR A 97 7.18 -9.62 7.24
N GLN A 98 6.61 -8.68 6.49
CA GLN A 98 7.30 -7.94 5.42
C GLN A 98 8.46 -7.11 5.97
N HIS A 99 8.31 -6.61 7.20
CA HIS A 99 9.36 -5.90 7.93
C HIS A 99 10.36 -6.81 8.65
N LYS A 100 10.14 -8.13 8.63
CA LYS A 100 10.97 -9.16 9.30
C LYS A 100 11.04 -9.02 10.82
N TRP A 101 9.91 -8.78 11.49
CA TRP A 101 9.83 -8.61 12.95
C TRP A 101 10.53 -9.71 13.73
N TRP A 102 10.30 -10.96 13.34
CA TRP A 102 10.80 -12.12 14.08
C TRP A 102 12.19 -12.56 13.64
N SER A 103 12.86 -11.81 12.77
CA SER A 103 14.21 -12.13 12.33
C SER A 103 15.24 -11.42 13.20
N SER A 104 16.22 -12.17 13.72
CA SER A 104 17.39 -11.63 14.41
C SER A 104 18.35 -10.90 13.46
N GLU A 105 18.13 -11.03 12.16
CA GLU A 105 18.89 -10.40 11.10
C GLU A 105 17.99 -9.40 10.37
N VAL A 106 18.57 -8.31 9.88
CA VAL A 106 17.97 -7.39 8.90
C VAL A 106 17.25 -6.17 9.47
N THR A 107 18.05 -5.12 9.56
CA THR A 107 17.60 -3.79 9.14
C THR A 107 17.25 -3.79 7.66
N LEU A 108 16.03 -3.39 7.33
CA LEU A 108 15.59 -3.11 5.95
C LEU A 108 16.21 -1.83 5.38
N LYS A 109 17.49 -1.55 5.69
CA LYS A 109 18.23 -0.51 4.97
C LYS A 109 18.15 -0.81 3.48
N LYS A 110 18.17 0.21 2.60
CA LYS A 110 18.28 0.04 1.13
C LYS A 110 19.21 -1.14 0.84
N GLN A 111 18.60 -2.26 0.50
CA GLN A 111 19.34 -3.43 0.11
C GLN A 111 19.59 -3.18 -1.38
N ASP A 112 20.87 -3.16 -1.81
CA ASP A 112 21.23 -3.14 -3.24
C ASP A 112 20.86 -4.49 -3.89
N LEU A 113 19.60 -4.88 -3.72
CA LEU A 113 19.02 -6.06 -4.33
C LEU A 113 18.50 -5.67 -5.71
N ALA A 114 18.69 -6.58 -6.66
CA ALA A 114 18.03 -6.44 -7.95
C ALA A 114 16.50 -6.34 -7.78
N PRO A 115 15.82 -5.56 -8.63
CA PRO A 115 14.37 -5.44 -8.61
C PRO A 115 13.69 -6.82 -8.57
N PRO A 116 12.59 -6.97 -7.82
CA PRO A 116 11.80 -8.20 -7.88
C PRO A 116 11.29 -8.42 -9.30
N LYS A 117 11.24 -9.69 -9.73
CA LYS A 117 10.62 -10.03 -11.01
C LYS A 117 9.11 -9.78 -10.91
N PRO A 118 8.45 -9.32 -12.00
CA PRO A 118 7.00 -9.33 -12.11
C PRO A 118 6.42 -10.70 -11.74
N THR A 119 5.42 -10.73 -10.88
CA THR A 119 4.86 -11.97 -10.35
C THR A 119 3.36 -11.84 -10.05
N TRP A 120 2.65 -12.97 -10.14
CA TRP A 120 1.27 -13.14 -9.72
C TRP A 120 1.17 -13.86 -8.36
N GLY A 121 2.29 -14.00 -7.65
CA GLY A 121 2.36 -14.59 -6.32
C GLY A 121 2.21 -13.56 -5.19
N PHE A 122 2.77 -13.88 -4.03
CA PHE A 122 2.75 -13.01 -2.85
C PHE A 122 3.72 -11.83 -2.96
N ALA A 123 3.30 -10.69 -2.44
CA ALA A 123 4.15 -9.53 -2.18
C ALA A 123 5.06 -9.80 -0.96
N SER A 124 6.12 -10.57 -1.20
CA SER A 124 7.06 -11.01 -0.16
C SER A 124 7.76 -9.86 0.59
N ALA A 125 8.44 -10.17 1.71
CA ALA A 125 9.27 -9.19 2.42
C ALA A 125 10.31 -8.51 1.51
N ARG A 126 10.92 -9.24 0.55
CA ARG A 126 11.86 -8.63 -0.43
C ARG A 126 11.16 -7.64 -1.36
N TYR A 127 9.92 -7.94 -1.73
CA TYR A 127 9.10 -7.08 -2.59
C TYR A 127 8.79 -5.75 -1.91
N HIS A 128 8.36 -5.82 -0.65
CA HIS A 128 8.11 -4.66 0.19
C HIS A 128 9.39 -3.87 0.54
N ALA A 129 10.50 -4.57 0.77
CA ALA A 129 11.80 -3.93 0.97
C ALA A 129 12.25 -3.12 -0.26
N HIS A 130 12.06 -3.69 -1.46
CA HIS A 130 12.35 -2.99 -2.72
C HIS A 130 11.49 -1.74 -2.87
N HIS A 131 10.19 -1.84 -2.53
CA HIS A 131 9.28 -0.71 -2.54
C HIS A 131 9.80 0.47 -1.72
N HIS A 132 10.30 0.22 -0.51
CA HIS A 132 10.85 1.28 0.32
C HIS A 132 12.08 1.95 -0.30
N GLY A 133 12.99 1.15 -0.86
CA GLY A 133 14.22 1.66 -1.48
C GLY A 133 14.00 2.39 -2.80
N HIS A 134 13.02 1.93 -3.59
CA HIS A 134 12.80 2.31 -4.98
C HIS A 134 11.30 2.46 -5.31
N PRO A 135 10.56 3.36 -4.64
CA PRO A 135 9.09 3.46 -4.79
C PRO A 135 8.63 3.96 -6.17
N ASN A 136 9.55 4.51 -6.96
CA ASN A 136 9.30 5.05 -8.31
C ASN A 136 9.89 4.16 -9.42
N ASP A 137 10.29 2.94 -9.09
CA ASP A 137 10.85 2.01 -10.07
C ASP A 137 9.78 1.58 -11.10
N ARG A 138 10.23 1.07 -12.25
CA ARG A 138 9.32 0.63 -13.31
C ARG A 138 8.46 -0.56 -12.92
N VAL A 139 8.98 -1.40 -12.02
CA VAL A 139 8.23 -2.51 -11.44
C VAL A 139 7.48 -1.98 -10.23
N PHE A 140 6.15 -2.00 -10.31
CA PHE A 140 5.31 -1.55 -9.20
C PHE A 140 5.37 -2.56 -8.08
N THR A 141 5.38 -2.04 -6.86
CA THR A 141 5.46 -2.84 -5.63
C THR A 141 4.58 -2.25 -4.53
N TYR A 142 3.36 -1.84 -4.86
CA TYR A 142 2.41 -1.20 -3.94
C TYR A 142 1.49 -2.20 -3.25
N ALA A 143 1.37 -3.42 -3.79
CA ALA A 143 0.47 -4.44 -3.24
C ALA A 143 0.88 -4.86 -1.83
N GLU A 144 -0.11 -5.02 -0.94
CA GLU A 144 0.11 -5.54 0.41
C GLU A 144 0.36 -7.04 0.38
N THR A 145 -0.59 -7.82 -0.14
CA THR A 145 -0.56 -9.29 -0.04
C THR A 145 -0.28 -9.96 -1.38
N TRP A 146 -1.04 -9.60 -2.41
CA TRP A 146 -0.98 -10.24 -3.72
C TRP A 146 -0.41 -9.30 -4.79
N ALA A 147 0.75 -9.65 -5.33
CA ALA A 147 1.47 -8.84 -6.32
C ALA A 147 0.75 -8.72 -7.68
N GLY A 148 -0.31 -9.51 -7.90
CA GLY A 148 -1.15 -9.41 -9.10
C GLY A 148 -1.85 -8.06 -9.24
N PHE A 149 -2.20 -7.39 -8.13
CA PHE A 149 -2.76 -6.04 -8.20
C PHE A 149 -1.77 -5.04 -8.79
N ASP A 150 -0.49 -5.16 -8.50
CA ASP A 150 0.53 -4.30 -9.14
C ASP A 150 0.64 -4.54 -10.64
N ARG A 151 0.45 -5.78 -11.13
CA ARG A 151 0.45 -6.05 -12.58
C ARG A 151 -0.72 -5.35 -13.27
N ILE A 152 -1.88 -5.37 -12.62
CA ILE A 152 -3.07 -4.66 -13.09
C ILE A 152 -2.82 -3.15 -13.07
N LEU A 153 -2.20 -2.62 -12.00
CA LEU A 153 -1.85 -1.20 -11.89
C LEU A 153 -0.82 -0.76 -12.92
N GLU A 154 0.21 -1.56 -13.20
CA GLU A 154 1.21 -1.27 -14.24
C GLU A 154 0.54 -1.12 -15.61
N TRP A 155 -0.38 -2.04 -15.93
CA TRP A 155 -1.17 -1.96 -17.15
C TRP A 155 -2.09 -0.74 -17.18
N ALA A 156 -2.73 -0.41 -16.06
CA ALA A 156 -3.63 0.74 -15.95
C ALA A 156 -2.92 2.08 -15.77
N HIS A 157 -1.62 2.10 -15.47
CA HIS A 157 -0.85 3.28 -15.09
C HIS A 157 -0.98 4.44 -16.09
N PRO A 158 -0.86 4.25 -17.42
CA PRO A 158 -0.97 5.34 -18.39
C PRO A 158 -2.31 6.07 -18.34
N TRP A 159 -3.38 5.39 -17.90
CA TRP A 159 -4.70 5.98 -17.70
C TRP A 159 -4.82 6.57 -16.29
N LEU A 160 -4.45 5.82 -15.25
CA LEU A 160 -4.59 6.22 -13.85
C LEU A 160 -3.79 7.48 -13.49
N VAL A 161 -2.56 7.59 -14.00
CA VAL A 161 -1.65 8.69 -13.64
C VAL A 161 -2.27 10.05 -13.97
N LYS A 162 -3.12 10.15 -15.00
CA LYS A 162 -3.79 11.40 -15.40
C LYS A 162 -4.74 11.94 -14.32
N TYR A 163 -5.21 11.09 -13.41
CA TYR A 163 -6.12 11.45 -12.33
C TYR A 163 -5.40 11.74 -11.02
N THR A 164 -4.07 11.57 -10.97
CA THR A 164 -3.27 11.89 -9.79
C THR A 164 -2.91 13.37 -9.76
N VAL A 165 -2.58 13.88 -8.58
CA VAL A 165 -2.15 15.28 -8.41
C VAL A 165 -0.88 15.53 -9.24
N ASP A 166 0.09 14.62 -9.18
CA ASP A 166 1.34 14.76 -9.90
C ASP A 166 1.17 14.63 -11.42
N GLY A 167 0.29 13.75 -11.90
CA GLY A 167 0.01 13.62 -13.33
C GLY A 167 -0.72 14.81 -13.91
N ARG A 168 -1.70 15.38 -13.18
CA ARG A 168 -2.36 16.64 -13.57
C ARG A 168 -1.37 17.81 -13.61
N ALA A 169 -0.47 17.88 -12.64
CA ALA A 169 0.55 18.92 -12.60
C ALA A 169 1.56 18.83 -13.76
N ARG A 170 1.85 17.62 -14.27
CA ARG A 170 2.70 17.42 -15.46
C ARG A 170 1.97 17.82 -16.74
N ALA A 171 0.73 17.37 -16.92
CA ALA A 171 -0.08 17.74 -18.09
C ALA A 171 -0.24 19.26 -18.23
N GLY A 172 -0.51 19.97 -17.12
CA GLY A 172 -0.61 21.43 -17.16
C GLY A 172 0.69 22.15 -17.50
N ARG A 173 1.86 21.55 -17.24
CA ARG A 173 3.17 22.12 -17.65
C ARG A 173 3.42 21.94 -19.14
N ASP A 174 3.05 20.79 -19.69
CA ASP A 174 3.20 20.51 -21.12
C ASP A 174 2.29 21.42 -21.96
N ASP A 175 1.07 21.71 -21.47
CA ASP A 175 0.15 22.67 -22.10
C ASP A 175 0.68 24.12 -22.05
N HIS A 176 1.39 24.50 -20.98
CA HIS A 176 2.01 25.83 -20.87
C HIS A 176 3.23 26.03 -21.76
N LEU A 177 3.91 24.95 -22.18
CA LEU A 177 5.05 24.98 -23.10
C LEU A 177 4.64 24.90 -24.58
N ALA A 178 3.36 24.63 -24.86
CA ALA A 178 2.81 24.51 -26.21
C ALA A 178 2.19 25.82 -26.75
N LEU A 179 2.23 26.92 -26.00
CA LEU A 179 1.81 28.23 -26.49
C LEU A 179 2.99 28.92 -27.20
N PRO A 180 2.91 29.20 -28.51
CA PRO A 180 3.94 29.97 -29.21
C PRO A 180 3.88 31.43 -28.76
N SER A 181 5.04 31.98 -28.38
CA SER A 181 5.32 33.43 -28.33
C SER A 181 5.46 34.00 -29.73
#